data_AF-A0A497L4I9-F1
#
_entry.id   AF-A0A497L4I9-F1
#
_cell.length_a   1.000
_cell.length_b   1.000
_cell.length_c   1.000
_cell.angle_alpha   90.00
_cell.angle_beta   90.00
_cell.angle_gamma   90.00
#
_symmetry.space_group_name_H-M   'P 1'
#
loop_
_entity.id
_entity.type
_entity.pdbx_description
1 polymer ?
#
loop_
_entity_poly.entity_id
_entity_poly.type
_entity_poly.pdbx_seq_one_letter_code
_entity_poly.pdbx_strand_id
1 'polypeptide(L)'
;MDLLTGFIPQAAGVTLDYHATIMLPWGEEALAAVKAAERGELDPFVLVVEGAIPDESRAAESGGFWCVIGEEDGKPVTFSEHLDRLAKRAAAVVAAGTCACFGGIPHGKPNPTGAKGALDYLGRGWKSALGIPVINVPGCPVHGEHLAEVLAHAVLSVRGYLPLPELDEEHRPTFIFGHTAHENCPRAGLFADGKNSHEFGEPY
;
A
#
# COMPACT_ATOMS: atom_id res chain seq x y z
N MET A 1 -16.79 -3.91 -3.15
CA MET A 1 -16.60 -5.37 -2.94
C MET A 1 -16.32 -5.63 -1.47
N ASP A 2 -16.92 -6.67 -0.88
CA ASP A 2 -16.78 -6.98 0.55
C ASP A 2 -15.89 -8.22 0.77
N LEU A 3 -14.64 -7.96 1.17
CA LEU A 3 -13.62 -8.99 1.39
C LEU A 3 -13.70 -9.61 2.79
N LEU A 4 -14.07 -8.81 3.80
CA LEU A 4 -14.01 -9.22 5.20
C LEU A 4 -15.26 -9.98 5.64
N THR A 5 -16.44 -9.65 5.12
CA THR A 5 -17.67 -10.39 5.48
C THR A 5 -17.86 -11.66 4.66
N GLY A 6 -17.01 -11.89 3.65
CA GLY A 6 -17.03 -13.13 2.86
C GLY A 6 -18.17 -13.20 1.83
N PHE A 7 -18.65 -12.07 1.33
CA PHE A 7 -19.67 -12.03 0.27
C PHE A 7 -19.25 -12.83 -0.98
N ILE A 8 -17.95 -12.85 -1.29
CA ILE A 8 -17.36 -13.71 -2.33
C ILE A 8 -16.78 -14.95 -1.65
N PRO A 9 -17.39 -16.14 -1.78
CA PRO A 9 -16.94 -17.35 -1.08
C PRO A 9 -15.48 -17.70 -1.36
N GLN A 10 -15.01 -17.48 -2.59
CA GLN A 10 -13.64 -17.75 -3.02
C GLN A 10 -12.61 -16.82 -2.38
N ALA A 11 -13.03 -15.63 -1.91
CA ALA A 11 -12.18 -14.66 -1.22
C ALA A 11 -12.49 -14.56 0.29
N ALA A 12 -13.40 -15.38 0.82
CA ALA A 12 -13.80 -15.37 2.22
C ALA A 12 -12.72 -15.91 3.17
N GLY A 13 -12.88 -15.66 4.47
CA GLY A 13 -11.94 -16.12 5.49
C GLY A 13 -10.65 -15.29 5.57
N VAL A 14 -10.72 -14.02 5.16
CA VAL A 14 -9.66 -13.03 5.36
C VAL A 14 -9.91 -12.30 6.67
N THR A 15 -8.89 -12.20 7.50
CA THR A 15 -8.90 -11.45 8.76
C THR A 15 -8.06 -10.18 8.63
N LEU A 16 -8.40 -9.17 9.42
CA LEU A 16 -7.57 -7.98 9.60
C LEU A 16 -6.89 -8.07 10.97
N ASP A 17 -5.75 -8.76 11.01
CA ASP A 17 -5.05 -9.07 12.26
C ASP A 17 -4.35 -7.86 12.89
N TYR A 18 -3.91 -6.90 12.07
CA TYR A 18 -3.30 -5.66 12.54
C TYR A 18 -3.76 -4.47 11.70
N HIS A 19 -4.27 -3.44 12.39
CA HIS A 19 -4.53 -2.14 11.81
C HIS A 19 -4.55 -1.09 12.93
N ALA A 20 -3.48 -0.30 13.04
CA ALA A 20 -3.23 0.60 14.17
C ALA A 20 -4.39 1.55 14.51
N THR A 21 -5.21 1.94 13.51
CA THR A 21 -6.33 2.88 13.70
C THR A 21 -7.63 2.26 14.22
N ILE A 22 -7.96 1.01 13.83
CA ILE A 22 -9.31 0.45 14.06
C ILE A 22 -9.32 -0.86 14.85
N MET A 23 -8.16 -1.47 15.10
CA MET A 23 -8.08 -2.67 15.92
C MET A 23 -8.41 -2.37 17.38
N LEU A 24 -8.96 -3.36 18.09
CA LEU A 24 -9.31 -3.22 19.51
C LEU A 24 -8.07 -3.22 20.44
N PRO A 25 -7.08 -4.11 20.27
CA PRO A 25 -5.88 -4.12 21.13
C PRO A 25 -4.99 -2.89 20.89
N TRP A 26 -4.22 -2.50 21.91
CA TRP A 26 -3.24 -1.41 21.83
C TRP A 26 -1.91 -1.80 22.49
N GLY A 27 -0.85 -1.01 22.27
CA GLY A 27 0.47 -1.23 22.88
C GLY A 27 1.07 -2.59 22.50
N GLU A 28 1.63 -3.31 23.48
CA GLU A 28 2.25 -4.62 23.27
C GLU A 28 1.27 -5.67 22.73
N GLU A 29 0.00 -5.63 23.16
CA GLU A 29 -1.03 -6.56 22.68
C GLU A 29 -1.30 -6.36 21.18
N ALA A 30 -1.28 -5.11 20.69
CA ALA A 30 -1.41 -4.83 19.27
C ALA A 30 -0.21 -5.37 18.47
N LEU A 31 0.99 -5.24 19.01
CA LEU A 31 2.21 -5.75 18.37
C LEU A 31 2.30 -7.29 18.39
N ALA A 32 1.46 -7.98 19.16
CA ALA A 32 1.44 -9.44 19.16
C ALA A 32 1.13 -10.01 17.76
N ALA A 33 0.22 -9.39 17.02
CA ALA A 33 -0.11 -9.78 15.63
C ALA A 33 1.08 -9.54 14.68
N VAL A 34 1.77 -8.39 14.81
CA VAL A 34 2.97 -8.08 14.03
C VAL A 34 4.06 -9.12 14.29
N LYS A 35 4.35 -9.40 15.57
CA LYS A 35 5.36 -10.39 15.97
C LYS A 35 4.97 -11.81 15.53
N ALA A 36 3.67 -12.16 15.55
CA ALA A 36 3.18 -13.45 15.04
C ALA A 36 3.43 -13.59 13.53
N ALA A 37 3.15 -12.55 12.74
CA ALA A 37 3.50 -12.52 11.32
C ALA A 37 5.01 -12.64 11.08
N GLU A 38 5.85 -11.93 11.86
CA GLU A 38 7.32 -12.04 11.76
C GLU A 38 7.82 -13.46 12.05
N ARG A 39 7.17 -14.19 12.96
CA ARG A 39 7.45 -15.60 13.27
C ARG A 39 6.86 -16.59 12.25
N GLY A 40 6.02 -16.14 11.34
CA GLY A 40 5.35 -16.95 10.32
C GLY A 40 4.09 -17.67 10.81
N GLU A 41 3.55 -17.28 11.96
CA GLU A 41 2.31 -17.86 12.51
C GLU A 41 1.06 -17.41 11.74
N LEU A 42 1.17 -16.32 10.98
CA LEU A 42 0.13 -15.76 10.12
C LEU A 42 0.39 -16.00 8.63
N ASP A 43 1.36 -16.85 8.27
CA ASP A 43 1.64 -17.15 6.86
C ASP A 43 0.48 -17.99 6.25
N PRO A 44 0.03 -17.69 5.02
CA PRO A 44 0.36 -16.52 4.20
C PRO A 44 -0.47 -15.28 4.56
N PHE A 45 0.15 -14.09 4.56
CA PHE A 45 -0.53 -12.80 4.76
C PHE A 45 -0.20 -11.77 3.67
N VAL A 46 -1.09 -10.78 3.50
CA VAL A 46 -0.84 -9.60 2.67
C VAL A 46 -0.38 -8.45 3.57
N LEU A 47 0.77 -7.86 3.28
CA LEU A 47 1.26 -6.67 3.96
C LEU A 47 0.76 -5.43 3.22
N VAL A 48 -0.13 -4.66 3.84
CA VAL A 48 -0.57 -3.36 3.33
C VAL A 48 0.29 -2.27 3.94
N VAL A 49 0.95 -1.48 3.10
CA VAL A 49 1.78 -0.34 3.53
C VAL A 49 1.05 0.96 3.23
N GLU A 50 0.81 1.77 4.25
CA GLU A 50 0.27 3.12 4.15
C GLU A 50 1.32 4.13 4.65
N GLY A 51 1.52 5.20 3.89
CA GLY A 51 2.53 6.22 4.19
C GLY A 51 3.87 5.98 3.51
N ALA A 52 4.68 7.04 3.42
CA ALA A 52 6.02 6.97 2.84
C ALA A 52 7.03 6.43 3.85
N ILE A 53 8.08 5.79 3.36
CA ILE A 53 9.07 5.08 4.18
C ILE A 53 10.27 6.01 4.37
N PRO A 54 10.49 6.57 5.57
CA PRO A 54 11.62 7.46 5.82
C PRO A 54 12.95 6.71 5.77
N ASP A 55 14.03 7.44 5.49
CA ASP A 55 15.40 6.92 5.58
C ASP A 55 15.91 7.11 7.01
N GLU A 56 15.72 6.07 7.84
CA GLU A 56 16.13 6.08 9.24
C GLU A 56 17.66 6.17 9.42
N SER A 57 18.46 5.86 8.38
CA SER A 57 19.91 6.07 8.45
C SER A 57 20.27 7.56 8.61
N ARG A 58 19.45 8.46 8.07
CA ARG A 58 19.61 9.92 8.23
C ARG A 58 19.21 10.40 9.61
N ALA A 59 18.17 9.81 10.19
CA ALA A 59 17.76 10.15 11.56
C ALA A 59 18.81 9.70 12.58
N ALA A 60 19.40 8.52 12.36
CA ALA A 60 20.44 7.95 13.20
C ALA A 60 21.69 8.85 13.35
N GLU A 61 22.03 9.66 12.34
CA GLU A 61 23.12 10.65 12.43
C GLU A 61 22.91 11.68 13.56
N SER A 62 21.66 11.95 13.91
CA SER A 62 21.25 12.84 15.01
C SER A 62 20.83 12.09 16.28
N GLY A 63 20.92 10.76 16.28
CA GLY A 63 20.45 9.89 17.37
C GLY A 63 18.93 9.82 17.50
N GLY A 64 18.20 10.15 16.43
CA GLY A 64 16.73 10.14 16.40
C GLY A 64 16.14 9.09 15.46
N PHE A 65 14.83 9.22 15.21
CA PHE A 65 14.03 8.40 14.30
C PHE A 65 12.96 9.28 13.65
N TRP A 66 12.50 8.91 12.44
CA TRP A 66 11.42 9.61 11.74
C TRP A 66 10.05 8.96 11.98
N CYS A 67 9.97 7.63 11.96
CA CYS A 67 8.73 6.89 12.12
C CYS A 67 8.92 5.62 12.96
N VAL A 68 8.33 5.62 14.16
CA VAL A 68 8.34 4.49 15.09
C VAL A 68 6.95 3.87 15.16
N ILE A 69 6.90 2.55 15.04
CA ILE A 69 5.68 1.78 15.27
C ILE A 69 5.96 0.78 16.39
N GLY A 70 5.62 1.20 17.60
CA GLY A 70 5.74 0.34 18.77
C GLY A 70 7.15 0.22 19.34
N GLU A 71 7.30 -0.72 20.27
CA GLU A 71 8.54 -0.96 21.01
C GLU A 71 8.77 -2.46 21.27
N GLU A 72 10.04 -2.83 21.42
CA GLU A 72 10.50 -4.15 21.83
C GLU A 72 11.50 -4.00 22.97
N ASP A 73 11.21 -4.61 24.13
CA ASP A 73 12.04 -4.54 25.34
C ASP A 73 12.39 -3.10 25.75
N GLY A 74 11.42 -2.19 25.63
CA GLY A 74 11.56 -0.75 25.94
C GLY A 74 12.39 0.04 24.92
N LYS A 75 12.67 -0.53 23.75
CA LYS A 75 13.36 0.16 22.64
C LYS A 75 12.38 0.44 21.50
N PRO A 76 12.39 1.66 20.92
CA PRO A 76 11.55 1.97 19.78
C PRO A 76 11.92 1.08 18.58
N VAL A 77 10.91 0.59 17.86
CA VAL A 77 11.09 -0.13 16.60
C VAL A 77 10.56 0.75 15.46
N THR A 78 11.42 1.05 14.50
CA THR A 78 11.06 1.89 13.37
C THR A 78 10.08 1.17 12.44
N PHE A 79 9.27 1.93 11.71
CA PHE A 79 8.42 1.38 10.66
C PHE A 79 9.21 0.54 9.66
N SER A 80 10.38 1.03 9.24
CA SER A 80 11.26 0.34 8.29
C SER A 80 11.78 -0.99 8.83
N GLU A 81 12.05 -1.11 10.13
CA GLU A 81 12.47 -2.39 10.73
C GLU A 81 11.35 -3.43 10.71
N HIS A 82 10.12 -3.05 11.08
CA HIS A 82 8.97 -3.96 10.94
C HIS A 82 8.70 -4.32 9.48
N LEU A 83 8.78 -3.36 8.57
CA LEU A 83 8.63 -3.61 7.14
C LEU A 83 9.66 -4.62 6.63
N ASP A 84 10.94 -4.47 6.97
CA ASP A 84 12.01 -5.38 6.56
C ASP A 84 11.81 -6.82 7.08
N ARG A 85 11.26 -6.97 8.30
CA ARG A 85 10.96 -8.28 8.90
C ARG A 85 9.75 -8.92 8.23
N LEU A 86 8.65 -8.17 8.06
CA LEU A 86 7.40 -8.66 7.49
C LEU A 86 7.51 -8.94 5.99
N ALA A 87 8.19 -8.09 5.22
CA ALA A 87 8.34 -8.23 3.78
C ALA A 87 8.99 -9.57 3.39
N LYS A 88 9.89 -10.11 4.21
CA LYS A 88 10.54 -11.42 3.98
C LYS A 88 9.55 -12.60 3.94
N ARG A 89 8.36 -12.44 4.54
CA ARG A 89 7.34 -13.49 4.67
C ARG A 89 6.05 -13.19 3.91
N ALA A 90 5.74 -11.91 3.71
CA ALA A 90 4.51 -11.49 3.07
C ALA A 90 4.28 -12.24 1.75
N ALA A 91 3.06 -12.73 1.56
CA ALA A 91 2.62 -13.35 0.31
C ALA A 91 2.53 -12.29 -0.81
N ALA A 92 2.14 -11.07 -0.45
CA ALA A 92 2.18 -9.89 -1.30
C ALA A 92 2.41 -8.64 -0.43
N VAL A 93 3.06 -7.63 -1.00
CA VAL A 93 3.14 -6.28 -0.43
C VAL A 93 2.30 -5.36 -1.31
N VAL A 94 1.30 -4.72 -0.72
CA VAL A 94 0.40 -3.78 -1.39
C VAL A 94 0.67 -2.39 -0.82
N ALA A 95 1.19 -1.49 -1.66
CA ALA A 95 1.38 -0.10 -1.29
C ALA A 95 0.08 0.68 -1.51
N ALA A 96 -0.54 1.15 -0.43
CA ALA A 96 -1.80 1.87 -0.46
C ALA A 96 -1.57 3.38 -0.43
N GLY A 97 -1.93 4.06 -1.52
CA GLY A 97 -1.83 5.50 -1.67
C GLY A 97 -0.49 6.00 -2.20
N THR A 98 -0.49 7.21 -2.75
CA THR A 98 0.67 7.80 -3.45
C THR A 98 1.91 7.90 -2.56
N CYS A 99 1.75 8.12 -1.25
CA CYS A 99 2.86 8.14 -0.30
C CYS A 99 3.57 6.78 -0.23
N ALA A 100 2.82 5.68 -0.09
CA ALA A 100 3.39 4.35 -0.06
C ALA A 100 3.89 3.89 -1.43
N CYS A 101 3.24 4.29 -2.53
CA CYS A 101 3.65 3.86 -3.87
C CYS A 101 4.94 4.57 -4.32
N PHE A 102 5.01 5.89 -4.14
CA PHE A 102 6.00 6.77 -4.80
C PHE A 102 6.62 7.80 -3.85
N GLY A 103 6.41 7.66 -2.54
CA GLY A 103 6.88 8.61 -1.52
C GLY A 103 5.97 9.83 -1.33
N GLY A 104 5.23 10.27 -2.36
CA GLY A 104 4.18 11.29 -2.26
C GLY A 104 4.63 12.64 -1.68
N ILE A 105 3.76 13.28 -0.89
CA ILE A 105 4.05 14.58 -0.26
C ILE A 105 5.34 14.54 0.58
N PRO A 106 5.59 13.53 1.45
CA PRO A 106 6.84 13.42 2.20
C PRO A 106 8.13 13.35 1.34
N HIS A 107 8.04 12.78 0.13
CA HIS A 107 9.16 12.72 -0.81
C HIS A 107 9.36 14.03 -1.60
N GLY A 108 8.38 14.94 -1.56
CA GLY A 108 8.47 16.25 -2.21
C GLY A 108 9.68 17.05 -1.72
N LYS A 109 10.28 17.87 -2.61
CA LYS A 109 11.40 18.74 -2.24
C LYS A 109 11.01 19.63 -1.05
N PRO A 110 11.79 19.68 0.04
CA PRO A 110 13.21 19.28 0.13
C PRO A 110 13.52 17.83 0.57
N ASN A 111 12.52 16.98 0.83
CA ASN A 111 12.65 15.60 1.32
C ASN A 111 13.69 15.43 2.47
N PRO A 112 13.45 16.08 3.63
CA PRO A 112 14.41 16.07 4.73
C PRO A 112 14.53 14.69 5.39
N THR A 113 13.49 13.85 5.32
CA THR A 113 13.47 12.51 5.91
C THR A 113 14.01 11.42 4.98
N GLY A 114 14.28 11.74 3.71
CA GLY A 114 14.67 10.74 2.71
C GLY A 114 13.54 9.75 2.39
N ALA A 115 12.28 10.16 2.58
CA ALA A 115 11.09 9.36 2.34
C ALA A 115 11.10 8.72 0.95
N LYS A 116 10.67 7.47 0.83
CA LYS A 116 10.57 6.69 -0.41
C LYS A 116 9.23 5.95 -0.48
N GLY A 117 8.84 5.53 -1.68
CA GLY A 117 7.80 4.52 -1.85
C GLY A 117 8.32 3.11 -1.52
N ALA A 118 7.40 2.17 -1.26
CA ALA A 118 7.70 0.77 -0.96
C ALA A 118 8.50 0.09 -2.07
N LEU A 119 8.19 0.37 -3.33
CA LEU A 119 8.92 -0.17 -4.47
C LEU A 119 10.38 0.30 -4.51
N ASP A 120 10.61 1.59 -4.28
CA ASP A 120 11.96 2.17 -4.27
C ASP A 120 12.75 1.76 -3.02
N TYR A 121 12.07 1.59 -1.89
CA TYR A 121 12.67 1.15 -0.63
C TYR A 121 13.10 -0.32 -0.67
N LEU A 122 12.20 -1.23 -1.09
CA LEU A 122 12.49 -2.67 -1.20
C LEU A 122 13.35 -2.99 -2.44
N GLY A 123 13.30 -2.12 -3.46
CA GLY A 123 13.98 -2.26 -4.73
C GLY A 123 13.07 -2.82 -5.82
N ARG A 124 13.17 -2.30 -7.05
CA ARG A 124 12.32 -2.68 -8.19
C ARG A 124 12.34 -4.16 -8.55
N GLY A 125 13.44 -4.86 -8.25
CA GLY A 125 13.59 -6.30 -8.47
C GLY A 125 13.05 -7.18 -7.34
N TRP A 126 12.58 -6.59 -6.23
CA TRP A 126 12.09 -7.34 -5.09
C TRP A 126 10.84 -8.16 -5.44
N LYS A 127 10.74 -9.35 -4.85
CA LYS A 127 9.60 -10.25 -4.95
C LYS A 127 9.25 -10.79 -3.57
N SER A 128 7.96 -10.98 -3.33
CA SER A 128 7.39 -11.57 -2.12
C SER A 128 7.76 -13.05 -1.96
N ALA A 129 7.34 -13.67 -0.85
CA ALA A 129 7.52 -15.10 -0.61
C ALA A 129 6.85 -15.98 -1.70
N LEU A 130 5.86 -15.44 -2.42
CA LEU A 130 5.17 -16.11 -3.52
C LEU A 130 5.61 -15.60 -4.91
N GLY A 131 6.70 -14.85 -5.00
CA GLY A 131 7.21 -14.33 -6.28
C GLY A 131 6.41 -13.14 -6.84
N ILE A 132 5.56 -12.50 -6.02
CA ILE A 132 4.73 -11.37 -6.43
C ILE A 132 5.52 -10.06 -6.22
N PRO A 133 5.64 -9.18 -7.23
CA PRO A 133 6.25 -7.86 -7.02
C PRO A 133 5.42 -7.01 -6.06
N VAL A 134 5.98 -5.90 -5.57
CA VAL A 134 5.17 -4.86 -4.89
C VAL A 134 4.03 -4.44 -5.82
N ILE A 135 2.80 -4.37 -5.30
CA ILE A 135 1.62 -3.89 -6.04
C ILE A 135 1.31 -2.48 -5.56
N ASN A 136 1.39 -1.51 -6.47
CA ASN A 136 1.11 -0.10 -6.17
C ASN A 136 -0.35 0.24 -6.46
N VAL A 137 -1.07 0.73 -5.44
CA VAL A 137 -2.44 1.24 -5.56
C VAL A 137 -2.46 2.72 -5.21
N PRO A 138 -2.05 3.60 -6.15
CA PRO A 138 -1.89 5.03 -5.86
C PRO A 138 -3.22 5.78 -5.74
N GLY A 139 -3.10 7.03 -5.30
CA GLY A 139 -4.21 7.95 -4.99
C GLY A 139 -3.90 8.71 -3.70
N CYS A 140 -4.37 9.95 -3.57
CA CYS A 140 -4.14 10.78 -2.38
C CYS A 140 -5.47 11.40 -1.90
N PRO A 141 -6.37 10.60 -1.28
CA PRO A 141 -6.18 9.21 -0.83
C PRO A 141 -6.41 8.16 -1.93
N VAL A 142 -6.01 6.92 -1.66
CA VAL A 142 -6.39 5.76 -2.50
C VAL A 142 -7.91 5.62 -2.51
N HIS A 143 -8.50 5.32 -3.67
CA HIS A 143 -9.94 5.04 -3.74
C HIS A 143 -10.23 3.70 -3.04
N GLY A 144 -11.20 3.69 -2.11
CA GLY A 144 -11.49 2.52 -1.29
C GLY A 144 -11.86 1.27 -2.11
N GLU A 145 -12.58 1.45 -3.22
CA GLU A 145 -12.91 0.34 -4.11
C GLU A 145 -11.70 -0.20 -4.85
N HIS A 146 -10.77 0.67 -5.30
CA HIS A 146 -9.55 0.21 -5.98
C HIS A 146 -8.70 -0.65 -5.04
N LEU A 147 -8.55 -0.22 -3.78
CA LEU A 147 -7.81 -1.01 -2.79
C LEU A 147 -8.51 -2.36 -2.52
N ALA A 148 -9.83 -2.36 -2.33
CA ALA A 148 -10.59 -3.59 -2.14
C ALA A 148 -10.50 -4.54 -3.34
N GLU A 149 -10.54 -4.01 -4.57
CA GLU A 149 -10.37 -4.75 -5.81
C GLU A 149 -9.01 -5.42 -5.93
N VAL A 150 -7.94 -4.68 -5.63
CA VAL A 150 -6.59 -5.23 -5.67
C VAL A 150 -6.39 -6.30 -4.60
N LEU A 151 -6.88 -6.09 -3.38
CA LEU A 151 -6.77 -7.07 -2.30
C LEU A 151 -7.55 -8.35 -2.62
N ALA A 152 -8.79 -8.22 -3.10
CA ALA A 152 -9.58 -9.37 -3.51
C ALA A 152 -8.94 -10.11 -4.69
N HIS A 153 -8.43 -9.37 -5.69
CA HIS A 153 -7.72 -9.97 -6.82
C HIS A 153 -6.49 -10.74 -6.35
N ALA A 154 -5.68 -10.16 -5.45
CA ALA A 154 -4.51 -10.82 -4.89
C ALA A 154 -4.88 -12.12 -4.14
N VAL A 155 -5.93 -12.08 -3.30
CA VAL A 155 -6.43 -13.27 -2.58
C VAL A 155 -6.90 -14.34 -3.56
N LEU A 156 -7.69 -13.99 -4.57
CA LEU A 156 -8.16 -14.92 -5.59
C LEU A 156 -7.02 -15.49 -6.43
N SER A 157 -5.98 -14.68 -6.70
CA SER A 157 -4.79 -15.12 -7.45
C SER A 157 -3.99 -16.15 -6.67
N VAL A 158 -3.70 -15.87 -5.40
CA VAL A 158 -2.97 -16.78 -4.50
C VAL A 158 -3.74 -18.10 -4.29
N ARG A 159 -5.07 -18.05 -4.30
CA ARG A 159 -5.93 -19.25 -4.22
C ARG A 159 -6.11 -19.98 -5.56
N GLY A 160 -5.50 -19.50 -6.65
CA GLY A 160 -5.53 -20.14 -7.97
C GLY A 160 -6.82 -19.94 -8.77
N TYR A 161 -7.66 -18.98 -8.38
CA TYR A 161 -8.90 -18.65 -9.12
C TYR A 161 -8.67 -17.61 -10.22
N LEU A 162 -7.64 -16.77 -10.09
CA LEU A 162 -7.25 -15.76 -11.07
C LEU A 162 -5.75 -15.85 -11.38
N PRO A 163 -5.28 -15.38 -12.55
CA PRO A 163 -3.86 -15.11 -12.75
C PRO A 163 -3.41 -13.98 -11.83
N LEU A 164 -2.09 -13.80 -11.64
CA LEU A 164 -1.57 -12.59 -11.01
C LEU A 164 -1.99 -11.35 -11.83
N PRO A 165 -2.28 -10.21 -11.18
CA PRO A 165 -2.67 -9.00 -11.90
C PRO A 165 -1.53 -8.53 -12.80
N GLU A 166 -1.87 -8.16 -14.03
CA GLU A 166 -0.93 -7.46 -14.89
C GLU A 166 -0.64 -6.09 -14.30
N LEU A 167 0.65 -5.77 -14.19
CA LEU A 167 1.11 -4.50 -13.66
C LEU A 167 1.80 -3.70 -14.77
N ASP A 168 1.63 -2.39 -14.76
CA ASP A 168 2.42 -1.48 -15.60
C ASP A 168 3.85 -1.28 -15.06
N GLU A 169 4.63 -0.44 -15.73
CA GLU A 169 6.02 -0.13 -15.37
C GLU A 169 6.18 0.50 -13.97
N GLU A 170 5.10 1.09 -13.44
CA GLU A 170 5.03 1.67 -12.09
C GLU A 170 4.39 0.71 -11.08
N HIS A 171 4.28 -0.57 -11.45
CA HIS A 171 3.73 -1.64 -10.63
C HIS A 171 2.25 -1.46 -10.26
N ARG A 172 1.50 -0.72 -11.09
CA ARG A 172 0.08 -0.47 -10.87
C ARG A 172 -0.78 -1.46 -11.65
N PRO A 173 -1.85 -2.03 -11.07
CA PRO A 173 -2.73 -2.94 -11.79
C PRO A 173 -3.39 -2.29 -13.01
N THR A 174 -3.17 -2.85 -14.19
CA THR A 174 -3.62 -2.26 -15.48
C THR A 174 -5.14 -2.23 -15.60
N PHE A 175 -5.85 -3.13 -14.93
CA PHE A 175 -7.32 -3.13 -14.92
C PHE A 175 -7.92 -1.93 -14.18
N ILE A 176 -7.14 -1.23 -13.35
CA ILE A 176 -7.55 0.03 -12.68
C ILE A 176 -6.90 1.24 -13.36
N PHE A 177 -5.60 1.16 -13.63
CA PHE A 177 -4.78 2.31 -14.01
C PHE A 177 -4.38 2.30 -15.50
N GLY A 178 -4.97 1.44 -16.33
CA GLY A 178 -4.66 1.30 -17.75
C GLY A 178 -5.18 2.44 -18.64
N HIS A 179 -6.11 3.24 -18.14
CA HIS A 179 -6.64 4.42 -18.83
C HIS A 179 -6.35 5.70 -18.05
N THR A 180 -6.09 6.77 -18.78
CA THR A 180 -5.96 8.11 -18.22
C THR A 180 -7.33 8.65 -17.78
N ALA A 181 -7.32 9.61 -16.85
CA ALA A 181 -8.54 10.31 -16.46
C ALA A 181 -9.21 11.02 -17.64
N HIS A 182 -8.44 11.48 -18.64
CA HIS A 182 -8.99 12.18 -19.79
C HIS A 182 -9.71 11.25 -20.76
N GLU A 183 -9.22 10.02 -20.96
CA GLU A 183 -9.91 9.01 -21.77
C GLU A 183 -11.29 8.63 -21.21
N ASN A 184 -11.42 8.64 -19.88
CA ASN A 184 -12.69 8.37 -19.19
C ASN A 184 -13.47 9.65 -18.82
N CYS A 185 -13.01 10.82 -19.26
CA CYS A 185 -13.61 12.08 -18.84
C CYS A 185 -14.96 12.30 -19.54
N PRO A 186 -16.07 12.47 -18.79
CA PRO A 186 -17.37 12.77 -19.41
C PRO A 186 -17.38 14.15 -20.10
N ARG A 187 -16.36 14.99 -19.86
CA ARG A 187 -16.18 16.30 -20.50
C ARG A 187 -15.22 16.27 -21.70
N ALA A 188 -14.73 15.10 -22.12
CA ALA A 188 -13.77 14.99 -23.23
C ALA A 188 -14.31 15.61 -24.54
N GLY A 189 -15.61 15.50 -24.81
CA GLY A 189 -16.24 16.13 -25.98
C GLY A 189 -16.22 17.68 -25.94
N LEU A 190 -16.37 18.28 -24.76
CA LEU A 190 -16.27 19.74 -24.59
C LEU A 190 -14.85 20.22 -24.83
N PHE A 191 -13.88 19.50 -24.25
CA PHE A 191 -12.46 19.76 -24.47
C PHE A 191 -12.09 19.67 -25.96
N ALA A 192 -12.59 18.64 -26.67
CA ALA A 192 -12.37 18.46 -28.10
C ALA A 192 -12.97 19.59 -28.96
N ASP A 193 -14.08 20.19 -28.52
CA ASP A 193 -14.73 21.35 -29.16
C ASP A 193 -14.10 22.70 -28.74
N GLY A 194 -13.02 22.67 -27.94
CA GLY A 194 -12.35 23.87 -27.44
C GLY A 194 -13.15 24.66 -26.38
N LYS A 195 -14.19 24.05 -25.81
CA LYS A 195 -15.03 24.66 -24.76
C LYS A 195 -14.46 24.33 -23.39
N ASN A 196 -13.83 25.32 -22.77
CA ASN A 196 -13.25 25.23 -21.45
C ASN A 196 -13.98 26.16 -20.47
N SER A 197 -14.12 25.73 -19.23
CA SER A 197 -14.58 26.60 -18.14
C SER A 197 -13.52 27.66 -17.81
N HIS A 198 -13.96 28.84 -17.40
CA HIS A 198 -13.11 29.96 -16.98
C HIS A 198 -13.08 30.13 -15.46
N GLU A 199 -14.07 29.61 -14.75
CA GLU A 199 -14.13 29.60 -13.29
C GLU A 199 -14.71 28.29 -12.73
N PHE A 200 -14.41 28.00 -11.46
CA PHE A 200 -14.95 26.82 -10.80
C PHE A 200 -16.46 26.96 -10.55
N GLY A 201 -17.22 25.92 -10.88
CA GLY A 201 -18.66 25.89 -10.69
C GLY A 201 -19.49 26.15 -11.95
N GLU A 202 -18.85 26.54 -13.05
CA GLU A 202 -19.51 26.59 -14.35
C GLU A 202 -20.00 25.19 -14.78
N PRO A 203 -21.18 25.09 -15.41
CA PRO A 203 -21.76 23.81 -15.81
C PRO A 203 -20.94 23.10 -16.90
N TYR A 204 -20.20 23.85 -17.70
CA TYR A 204 -19.27 23.39 -18.73
C TYR A 204 -18.25 24.48 -19.06
#